data_AF-A0A5E5QSC4-F1
#
_entry.id   AF-A0A5E5QSC4-F1
#
_cell.length_a   1.000
_cell.length_b   1.000
_cell.length_c   1.000
_cell.angle_alpha   90.00
_cell.angle_beta   90.00
_cell.angle_gamma   90.00
#
_symmetry.space_group_name_H-M   'P 1'
#
loop_
_entity.id
_entity.type
_entity.pdbx_description
1 polymer ?
#
loop_
_entity_poly.entity_id
_entity_poly.type
_entity_poly.pdbx_seq_one_letter_code
_entity_poly.pdbx_strand_id
1 'polypeptide(L)'
;MKNKLTKLLAIAIFSISLNAFSLLPLTPVITISTSYVSATAGTAITPVTITNAGLLSYYSISPAISNGLSFNTSTGTISGVPIVDSDPVAYVITATSFFYL
;
A
#
# COMPACT_ATOMS: atom_id res chain seq x y z
N MET A 1 28.49 48.94 51.13
CA MET A 1 28.33 48.71 49.68
C MET A 1 26.99 48.03 49.44
N LYS A 2 26.07 48.66 48.72
CA LYS A 2 24.72 48.12 48.44
C LYS A 2 24.77 47.38 47.11
N ASN A 3 24.61 46.05 47.12
CA ASN A 3 24.49 45.26 45.90
C ASN A 3 23.21 45.69 45.16
N LYS A 4 23.36 46.22 43.95
CA LYS A 4 22.25 46.70 43.13
C LYS A 4 21.63 45.50 42.41
N LEU A 5 20.50 45.00 42.91
CA LEU A 5 19.74 43.92 42.27
C LEU A 5 19.12 44.45 40.97
N THR A 6 19.61 44.02 39.81
CA THR A 6 18.95 44.29 38.53
C THR A 6 17.68 43.44 38.42
N LYS A 7 16.51 44.07 38.52
CA LYS A 7 15.21 43.43 38.26
C LYS A 7 15.09 43.16 36.75
N LEU A 8 14.91 41.90 36.35
CA LEU A 8 14.43 41.57 35.01
C LEU A 8 13.02 42.14 34.83
N LEU A 9 12.77 42.85 33.72
CA LEU A 9 11.46 43.46 33.46
C LEU A 9 10.54 42.55 32.64
N ALA A 10 11.06 41.70 31.75
CA ALA A 10 10.28 40.62 31.12
C ALA A 10 11.21 39.60 30.41
N ILE A 11 10.77 38.35 30.37
CA ILE A 11 11.30 37.29 29.50
C ILE A 11 10.12 36.75 28.70
N ALA A 12 10.28 36.57 27.39
CA ALA A 12 9.33 35.86 26.55
C ALA A 12 10.05 34.66 25.91
N ILE A 13 9.52 33.46 26.17
CA ILE A 13 9.98 32.21 25.58
C ILE A 13 8.82 31.68 24.74
N PHE A 14 9.07 31.42 23.47
CA PHE A 14 8.11 30.74 22.60
C PHE A 14 8.77 29.49 22.04
N SER A 15 8.08 28.36 22.17
CA SER A 15 8.44 27.11 21.52
C SER A 15 7.44 26.88 20.40
N ILE A 16 7.92 26.68 19.18
CA ILE A 16 7.09 26.26 18.04
C ILE A 16 7.60 24.91 17.58
N SER A 17 6.69 23.93 17.49
CA SER A 17 6.95 22.64 16.85
C SER A 17 6.08 22.55 15.60
N LEU A 18 6.70 22.54 14.42
CA LEU A 18 6.03 22.32 13.14
C LEU A 18 6.44 20.96 12.58
N ASN A 19 5.66 19.93 12.90
CA ASN A 19 5.77 18.65 12.22
C ASN A 19 4.46 18.39 11.47
N ALA A 20 4.37 18.87 10.23
CA ALA A 20 3.38 18.34 9.28
C ALA A 20 3.96 17.06 8.68
N PHE A 21 4.07 16.00 9.49
CA PHE A 21 4.33 14.68 8.94
C PHE A 21 2.98 14.16 8.45
N SER A 22 2.74 14.21 7.14
CA SER A 22 1.67 13.41 6.57
C SER A 22 2.08 11.95 6.75
N LEU A 23 1.54 11.31 7.79
CA LEU A 23 1.55 9.87 7.88
C LEU A 23 0.70 9.38 6.70
N LEU A 24 1.31 9.16 5.53
CA LEU A 24 0.77 8.12 4.64
C LEU A 24 0.51 6.92 5.55
N PRO A 25 -0.66 6.28 5.47
CA PRO A 25 -0.93 5.15 6.34
C PRO A 25 0.24 4.17 6.16
N LEU A 26 0.96 3.91 7.25
CA LEU A 26 2.14 3.04 7.27
C LEU A 26 1.77 1.60 6.87
N THR A 27 0.47 1.31 6.86
CA THR A 27 -0.14 0.08 6.41
C THR A 27 -0.70 0.23 4.99
N PRO A 28 -0.61 -0.81 4.14
CA PRO A 28 -1.35 -0.88 2.90
C PRO A 28 -2.85 -0.61 3.12
N VAL A 29 -3.42 0.27 2.31
CA VAL A 29 -4.87 0.44 2.22
C VAL A 29 -5.29 -0.06 0.85
N ILE A 30 -5.84 -1.27 0.81
CA ILE A 30 -6.04 -2.04 -0.43
C ILE A 30 -7.52 -2.06 -0.83
N THR A 31 -7.77 -1.76 -2.09
CA THR A 31 -9.07 -1.98 -2.75
C THR A 31 -8.86 -2.84 -3.99
N ILE A 32 -9.70 -3.85 -4.17
CA ILE A 32 -9.71 -4.73 -5.36
C ILE A 32 -10.83 -4.32 -6.31
N SER A 33 -10.60 -4.45 -7.63
CA SER A 33 -11.63 -4.14 -8.63
C SER A 33 -12.81 -5.12 -8.61
N THR A 34 -12.53 -6.39 -8.30
CA THR A 34 -13.53 -7.46 -8.17
C THR A 34 -12.97 -8.60 -7.33
N SER A 35 -13.86 -9.32 -6.63
CA SER A 35 -13.52 -10.55 -5.89
C SER A 35 -13.70 -11.82 -6.73
N TYR A 36 -14.28 -11.70 -7.93
CA TYR A 36 -14.54 -12.83 -8.82
C TYR A 36 -14.37 -12.42 -10.29
N VAL A 37 -13.77 -13.32 -11.07
CA VAL A 37 -13.64 -13.19 -12.52
C VAL A 37 -14.00 -14.52 -13.15
N SER A 38 -14.96 -14.49 -14.08
CA SER A 38 -15.19 -15.60 -14.98
C SER A 38 -14.08 -15.65 -16.03
N ALA A 39 -13.43 -16.79 -16.15
CA ALA A 39 -12.35 -17.04 -17.11
C ALA A 39 -12.81 -18.13 -18.09
N THR A 40 -12.64 -17.89 -19.39
CA THR A 40 -12.96 -18.83 -20.46
C THR A 40 -11.71 -19.05 -21.30
N ALA A 41 -11.40 -20.30 -21.62
CA ALA A 41 -10.25 -20.63 -22.45
C ALA A 41 -10.23 -19.82 -23.76
N GLY A 42 -9.06 -19.26 -24.08
CA GLY A 42 -8.84 -18.44 -25.28
C GLY A 42 -9.39 -17.01 -25.22
N THR A 43 -10.09 -16.61 -24.16
CA THR A 43 -10.62 -15.24 -24.01
C THR A 43 -9.89 -14.49 -22.90
N ALA A 44 -9.37 -13.31 -23.20
CA ALA A 44 -8.70 -12.47 -22.20
C ALA A 44 -9.66 -12.12 -21.05
N ILE A 45 -9.19 -12.26 -19.82
CA ILE A 45 -9.96 -11.84 -18.65
C ILE A 45 -10.01 -10.30 -18.56
N THR A 46 -11.07 -9.78 -17.95
CA THR A 46 -11.01 -8.41 -17.41
C THR A 46 -9.97 -8.38 -16.29
N PRO A 47 -8.93 -7.52 -16.37
CA PRO A 47 -7.87 -7.52 -15.38
C PRO A 47 -8.39 -7.25 -13.96
N VAL A 48 -7.92 -8.03 -12.99
CA VAL A 48 -8.13 -7.73 -11.57
C VAL A 48 -7.06 -6.74 -11.17
N THR A 49 -7.46 -5.55 -10.75
CA THR A 49 -6.54 -4.50 -10.34
C THR A 49 -6.61 -4.27 -8.84
N ILE A 50 -5.47 -3.93 -8.26
CA ILE A 50 -5.35 -3.52 -6.88
C ILE A 50 -4.98 -2.05 -6.85
N THR A 51 -5.76 -1.26 -6.10
CA THR A 51 -5.42 0.12 -5.77
C THR A 51 -4.92 0.16 -4.34
N ASN A 52 -3.77 0.80 -4.15
CA ASN A 52 -3.18 1.04 -2.84
C ASN A 52 -3.13 2.55 -2.56
N ALA A 53 -3.69 2.98 -1.43
CA ALA A 53 -3.68 4.37 -0.98
C ALA A 53 -2.71 4.65 0.20
N GLY A 54 -1.90 3.66 0.59
CA GLY A 54 -0.91 3.74 1.65
C GLY A 54 0.51 3.49 1.16
N LEU A 55 1.40 3.20 2.09
CA LEU A 55 2.75 2.77 1.74
C LEU A 55 2.69 1.36 1.15
N LEU A 56 3.48 1.08 0.10
CA LEU A 56 3.61 -0.23 -0.52
C LEU A 56 5.06 -0.46 -0.91
N SER A 57 5.57 -1.66 -0.65
CA SER A 57 6.86 -2.11 -1.15
C SER A 57 6.72 -3.13 -2.27
N TYR A 58 5.88 -4.15 -2.11
CA TYR A 58 5.62 -5.16 -3.16
C TYR A 58 4.33 -5.95 -2.91
N TYR A 59 3.88 -6.67 -3.93
CA TYR A 59 2.81 -7.66 -3.83
C TYR A 59 3.31 -9.09 -4.05
N SER A 60 2.64 -10.04 -3.39
CA SER A 60 2.79 -11.48 -3.63
C SER A 60 1.44 -12.16 -3.80
N ILE A 61 1.41 -13.31 -4.48
CA ILE A 61 0.20 -14.10 -4.73
C ILE A 61 0.42 -15.57 -4.35
N SER A 62 -0.59 -16.22 -3.77
CA SER A 62 -0.59 -17.66 -3.49
C SER A 62 -1.99 -18.26 -3.72
N PRO A 63 -2.13 -19.41 -4.42
CA PRO A 63 -1.06 -20.19 -5.05
C PRO A 63 -0.40 -19.46 -6.23
N ALA A 64 0.70 -20.00 -6.75
CA ALA A 64 1.36 -19.45 -7.92
C ALA A 64 0.40 -19.42 -9.12
N ILE A 65 0.36 -18.31 -9.83
CA ILE A 65 -0.57 -18.13 -10.95
C ILE A 65 -0.14 -18.99 -12.15
N SER A 66 -1.11 -19.62 -12.80
CA SER A 66 -0.88 -20.55 -13.91
C SER A 66 -1.93 -20.38 -15.03
N ASN A 67 -1.96 -21.31 -15.98
CA ASN A 67 -2.96 -21.37 -17.04
C ASN A 67 -2.96 -20.14 -17.98
N GLY A 68 -1.79 -19.57 -18.31
CA GLY A 68 -1.70 -18.39 -19.20
C GLY A 68 -2.14 -17.07 -18.55
N LEU A 69 -2.46 -17.09 -17.26
CA LEU A 69 -2.60 -15.91 -16.44
C LEU A 69 -1.25 -15.48 -15.88
N SER A 70 -1.12 -14.19 -15.57
CA SER A 70 0.09 -13.56 -15.07
C SER A 70 -0.25 -12.59 -13.95
N PHE A 71 0.67 -12.47 -12.99
CA PHE A 71 0.56 -11.58 -11.86
C PHE A 71 1.71 -10.58 -11.89
N ASN A 72 1.39 -9.29 -11.89
CA ASN A 72 2.38 -8.23 -11.82
C ASN A 72 2.67 -7.94 -10.34
N THR A 73 3.85 -8.31 -9.85
CA THR A 73 4.26 -8.13 -8.45
C THR A 73 4.43 -6.66 -8.03
N SER A 74 4.59 -5.75 -9.00
CA SER A 74 4.71 -4.32 -8.74
C SER A 74 3.35 -3.63 -8.61
N THR A 75 2.35 -4.07 -9.37
CA THR A 75 1.01 -3.44 -9.39
C THR A 75 -0.08 -4.27 -8.70
N GLY A 76 0.18 -5.55 -8.42
CA GLY A 76 -0.81 -6.49 -7.91
C GLY A 76 -1.84 -6.94 -8.94
N THR A 77 -1.64 -6.58 -10.22
CA THR A 77 -2.61 -6.86 -11.29
C THR A 77 -2.55 -8.31 -11.74
N ILE A 78 -3.73 -8.95 -11.85
CA ILE A 78 -3.89 -10.25 -12.54
C ILE A 78 -4.45 -10.00 -13.93
N SER A 79 -3.79 -10.54 -14.95
CA SER A 79 -4.18 -10.41 -16.36
C SER A 79 -3.76 -11.62 -17.16
N GLY A 80 -4.32 -11.81 -18.35
CA GLY A 80 -3.86 -12.83 -19.29
C GLY A 80 -5.01 -13.49 -20.04
N VAL A 81 -4.67 -14.58 -20.74
CA VAL A 81 -5.61 -15.40 -21.50
C VAL A 81 -5.52 -16.82 -20.96
N PRO A 82 -6.59 -17.35 -20.33
CA PRO A 82 -6.67 -18.75 -19.92
C PRO A 82 -6.42 -19.68 -21.10
N ILE A 83 -5.58 -20.70 -20.93
CA ILE A 83 -5.28 -21.66 -22.00
C ILE A 83 -6.29 -22.81 -21.99
N VAL A 84 -6.72 -23.23 -20.81
CA VAL A 84 -7.67 -24.32 -20.60
C VAL A 84 -8.74 -23.89 -19.60
N ASP A 85 -9.93 -24.48 -19.68
CA ASP A 85 -10.95 -24.26 -18.66
C ASP A 85 -10.53 -24.94 -17.36
N SER A 86 -10.64 -24.24 -16.24
CA SER A 86 -10.28 -24.77 -14.93
C SER A 86 -11.39 -24.53 -13.92
N ASP A 87 -11.41 -25.34 -12.87
CA ASP A 87 -12.23 -25.06 -11.70
C ASP A 87 -11.84 -23.69 -11.07
N PRO A 88 -12.75 -23.06 -10.32
CA PRO A 88 -12.45 -21.83 -9.61
C PRO A 88 -11.26 -21.99 -8.66
N VAL A 89 -10.26 -21.11 -8.80
CA VAL A 89 -9.08 -21.07 -7.92
C VAL A 89 -9.16 -19.82 -7.04
N ALA A 90 -9.06 -20.01 -5.72
CA ALA A 90 -8.98 -18.90 -4.78
C ALA A 90 -7.52 -18.45 -4.62
N TYR A 91 -7.23 -17.21 -5.03
CA TYR A 91 -5.91 -16.59 -4.84
C TYR A 91 -5.93 -15.64 -3.65
N VAL A 92 -4.88 -15.71 -2.83
CA VAL A 92 -4.59 -14.76 -1.76
C VAL A 92 -3.49 -13.83 -2.25
N ILE A 93 -3.80 -12.54 -2.35
CA ILE A 93 -2.84 -11.50 -2.69
C ILE A 93 -2.45 -10.76 -1.40
N THR A 94 -1.15 -10.66 -1.14
CA THR A 94 -0.59 -9.98 0.02
C THR A 94 0.14 -8.73 -0.43
N ALA A 95 -0.16 -7.60 0.20
CA ALA A 95 0.58 -6.36 0.04
C ALA A 95 1.50 -6.18 1.24
N THR A 96 2.78 -5.93 1.01
CA THR A 96 3.78 -5.74 2.08
C THR A 96 4.40 -4.35 1.97
N SER A 97 4.61 -3.73 3.13
CA SER A 97 5.21 -2.40 3.25
C SER A 97 6.33 -2.43 4.27
N PHE A 98 7.48 -1.86 3.92
CA PHE A 98 8.58 -1.62 4.85
C PHE A 98 8.63 -0.14 5.22
N PHE A 99 8.77 0.14 6.51
CA PHE A 99 9.07 1.46 7.01
C PHE A 99 10.50 1.45 7.58
N TYR A 100 11.33 2.37 7.13
CA TYR A 100 12.67 2.59 7.68
C TYR A 100 12.61 3.79 8.63
N LEU A 101 13.06 3.59 9.87
CA LEU A 101 13.17 4.62 10.92
C LEU A 101 14.48 5.39 10.81
#